data_AF-A0A2N5AKJ3-F1
#
_entry.id   AF-A0A2N5AKJ3-F1
#
_cell.length_a   1.000
_cell.length_b   1.000
_cell.length_c   1.000
_cell.angle_alpha   90.00
_cell.angle_beta   90.00
_cell.angle_gamma   90.00
#
_symmetry.space_group_name_H-M   'P 1'
#
loop_
_entity.id
_entity.type
_entity.pdbx_description
1 polymer ?
#
loop_
_entity_poly.entity_id
_entity_poly.type
_entity_poly.pdbx_seq_one_letter_code
_entity_poly.pdbx_strand_id
1 'polypeptide(L)' 'MKQDLAQIEQFLDALWLERNLAENTLSAYRRDLTMLVEWLHHRGLSLASVGSDDLQALLAERQTGGYKATSTARLLSA' A
#
# COMPACT_ATOMS: atom_id res chain seq x y z
N MET A 1 -11.26 -7.44 0.65
CA MET A 1 -10.53 -7.09 -0.57
C MET A 1 -11.24 -5.99 -1.33
N LYS A 2 -12.49 -6.19 -1.79
CA LYS A 2 -13.21 -5.17 -2.57
C LYS A 2 -13.46 -3.86 -1.79
N GLN A 3 -13.73 -3.95 -0.48
CA GLN A 3 -13.87 -2.79 0.40
C GLN A 3 -12.53 -2.07 0.62
N ASP A 4 -11.46 -2.82 0.91
CA ASP A 4 -10.11 -2.27 1.11
C ASP A 4 -9.62 -1.52 -0.15
N LEU A 5 -9.83 -2.10 -1.33
CA LEU A 5 -9.49 -1.47 -2.61
C LEU A 5 -10.31 -0.19 -2.83
N ALA A 6 -11.60 -0.17 -2.50
CA ALA A 6 -12.40 1.04 -2.61
C ALA A 6 -11.91 2.17 -1.68
N GLN A 7 -11.41 1.83 -0.48
CA GLN A 7 -10.80 2.81 0.42
C GLN A 7 -9.48 3.36 -0.13
N ILE A 8 -8.65 2.52 -0.76
CA ILE A 8 -7.43 2.97 -1.46
C ILE A 8 -7.78 3.94 -2.57
N GLU A 9 -8.80 3.64 -3.38
CA GLU A 9 -9.23 4.52 -4.46
C GLU A 9 -9.65 5.89 -3.94
N GLN A 10 -10.46 5.92 -2.87
CA GLN A 10 -10.89 7.17 -2.24
C GLN A 10 -9.71 7.96 -1.67
N PHE A 11 -8.74 7.28 -1.06
CA PHE A 11 -7.52 7.90 -0.55
C PHE A 11 -6.66 8.52 -1.67
N LEU A 12 -6.50 7.81 -2.79
CA LEU A 12 -5.77 8.31 -3.95
C LEU A 12 -6.48 9.49 -4.62
N ASP A 13 -7.81 9.47 -4.69
CA ASP A 13 -8.61 10.57 -5.23
C ASP A 13 -8.46 11.85 -4.37
N ALA A 14 -8.48 11.69 -3.03
CA ALA A 14 -8.21 12.77 -2.09
C ALA A 14 -6.77 13.32 -2.24
N LEU A 15 -5.77 12.44 -2.33
CA LEU A 15 -4.37 12.82 -2.56
C LEU A 15 -4.17 13.58 -3.87
N TRP A 16 -4.87 13.16 -4.93
CA TRP A 16 -4.85 13.86 -6.22
C TRP A 16 -5.40 15.27 -6.07
N LEU A 17 -6.55 15.41 -5.42
CA LEU A 17 -7.23 16.70 -5.23
C LEU A 17 -6.43 17.66 -4.33
N GLU A 18 -5.87 17.16 -3.23
CA GLU A 18 -5.20 18.00 -2.22
C GLU A 18 -3.78 18.40 -2.61
N ARG A 19 -3.05 17.54 -3.33
CA ARG A 19 -1.62 17.72 -3.55
C ARG A 19 -1.23 17.81 -5.03
N ASN A 20 -2.22 17.78 -5.93
CA ASN A 20 -2.03 17.86 -7.39
C ASN A 20 -0.96 16.88 -7.88
N LEU A 21 -0.98 15.66 -7.31
CA LEU A 21 0.00 14.61 -7.61
C LEU A 21 -0.08 14.23 -9.08
N ALA A 22 1.08 13.96 -9.68
CA ALA A 22 1.14 13.40 -11.03
C ALA A 22 0.45 12.03 -11.08
N GLU A 23 -0.27 11.75 -12.17
CA GLU A 23 -0.94 10.46 -12.40
C GLU A 23 0.03 9.27 -12.28
N ASN A 24 1.29 9.45 -12.67
CA ASN A 24 2.35 8.44 -12.52
C ASN A 24 2.62 8.09 -11.05
N THR A 25 2.59 9.08 -10.16
CA THR A 25 2.78 8.87 -8.72
C THR A 25 1.57 8.17 -8.10
N LEU A 26 0.35 8.56 -8.51
CA LEU A 26 -0.88 7.91 -8.07
C LEU A 26 -0.96 6.46 -8.54
N SER A 27 -0.57 6.18 -9.79
CA SER A 27 -0.52 4.82 -10.34
C SER A 27 0.52 3.96 -9.62
N ALA A 28 1.65 4.55 -9.24
CA ALA A 28 2.66 3.89 -8.43
C ALA A 28 2.11 3.55 -7.03
N TYR A 29 1.52 4.52 -6.32
CA TYR A 29 0.90 4.28 -5.01
C TYR A 29 -0.25 3.27 -5.07
N ARG A 30 -1.10 3.34 -6.09
CA ARG A 30 -2.15 2.34 -6.33
C ARG A 30 -1.60 0.92 -6.37
N ARG A 31 -0.54 0.71 -7.15
CA ARG A 31 0.10 -0.61 -7.26
C ARG A 31 0.70 -1.05 -5.93
N ASP A 32 1.40 -0.15 -5.25
CA ASP A 32 2.02 -0.45 -3.96
C ASP A 32 0.97 -0.79 -2.88
N LEU A 33 -0.11 -0.02 -2.79
CA LEU A 33 -1.22 -0.23 -1.84
C LEU A 33 -2.08 -1.45 -2.19
N THR A 34 -2.28 -1.74 -3.49
CA THR A 34 -2.98 -2.97 -3.92
C THR A 34 -2.20 -4.20 -3.48
N MET A 35 -0.87 -4.22 -3.69
CA MET A 35 -0.02 -5.31 -3.22
C MET A 35 -0.05 -5.46 -1.69
N LEU A 36 -0.12 -4.35 -0.94
CA LEU A 36 -0.30 -4.39 0.51
C LEU A 36 -1.61 -5.07 0.88
N VAL A 37 -2.73 -4.70 0.24
CA VAL A 37 -4.04 -5.31 0.52
C VAL A 37 -4.08 -6.79 0.16
N GLU A 38 -3.49 -7.18 -0.96
CA GLU A 38 -3.38 -8.59 -1.35
C GLU A 38 -2.60 -9.38 -0.31
N TRP A 39 -1.49 -8.85 0.17
CA TRP A 39 -0.68 -9.46 1.22
C TRP A 39 -1.44 -9.60 2.55
N LEU A 40 -2.15 -8.55 2.97
CA LEU A 40 -3.00 -8.58 4.16
C LEU A 40 -4.10 -9.62 4.03
N HIS A 41 -4.79 -9.67 2.89
CA HIS A 41 -5.85 -10.65 2.63
C HIS A 41 -5.31 -12.09 2.68
N HIS A 42 -4.09 -12.32 2.19
CA HIS A 42 -3.45 -13.63 2.26
C HIS A 42 -3.22 -14.11 3.71
N ARG A 43 -3.07 -13.17 4.65
CA ARG A 43 -2.92 -13.42 6.09
C ARG A 43 -4.25 -13.35 6.86
N GLY A 44 -5.37 -13.18 6.17
CA GLY A 44 -6.69 -13.02 6.79
C GLY A 44 -6.89 -11.66 7.47
N LEU A 45 -6.05 -10.67 7.14
CA LEU A 45 -6.10 -9.30 7.65
C LEU A 45 -6.78 -8.36 6.64
N SER A 46 -7.14 -7.18 7.12
CA SER A 46 -7.74 -6.09 6.35
C SER A 46 -7.06 -4.77 6.68
N LEU A 47 -7.29 -3.72 5.88
CA LEU A 47 -6.78 -2.37 6.19
C LEU A 47 -7.31 -1.84 7.53
N ALA A 48 -8.46 -2.32 7.99
CA ALA A 48 -9.04 -1.92 9.27
C ALA A 48 -8.43 -2.65 10.48
N SER A 49 -7.82 -3.83 10.25
CA SER A 49 -7.28 -4.69 11.32
C SER A 49 -5.76 -4.76 11.33
N VAL A 50 -5.10 -4.20 10.31
CA VAL A 50 -3.64 -4.18 10.20
C VAL A 50 -3.03 -3.35 11.33
N GLY A 51 -2.06 -3.93 12.04
CA GLY A 51 -1.26 -3.23 13.04
C GLY A 51 0.14 -2.87 12.53
N SER A 52 0.88 -2.13 13.35
CA SER A 52 2.27 -1.80 13.06
C SER A 52 3.17 -3.04 12.95
N ASP A 53 2.85 -4.11 13.68
CA ASP A 53 3.58 -5.38 13.64
C ASP A 53 3.44 -6.08 12.28
N ASP A 54 2.23 -6.10 11.72
CA ASP A 54 1.96 -6.65 10.39
C ASP A 54 2.69 -5.86 9.31
N LEU A 55 2.73 -4.53 9.44
CA LEU A 55 3.50 -3.68 8.52
C LEU A 55 5.00 -3.98 8.63
N GLN A 56 5.55 -4.18 9.84
CA GLN A 56 6.94 -4.60 9.99
C GLN A 56 7.20 -5.98 9.38
N ALA A 57 6.28 -6.93 9.56
CA ALA A 57 6.37 -8.25 8.96
C ALA A 57 6.37 -8.18 7.41
N LEU A 58 5.54 -7.32 6.82
CA LEU A 58 5.55 -7.05 5.38
C LEU A 58 6.90 -6.49 4.93
N LEU A 59 7.46 -5.51 5.65
CA LEU A 59 8.75 -4.91 5.33
C LEU A 59 9.88 -5.96 5.40
N ALA A 60 9.86 -6.81 6.43
CA ALA A 60 10.80 -7.91 6.58
C ALA A 60 10.68 -8.92 5.43
N GLU A 61 9.46 -9.29 5.04
CA GLU A 61 9.21 -10.25 3.96
C GLU A 61 9.61 -9.68 2.58
N ARG A 62 9.41 -8.37 2.37
CA ARG A 62 9.92 -7.68 1.17
C ARG A 62 11.45 -7.64 1.14
N GLN A 63 12.08 -7.41 2.29
CA GLN A 63 13.54 -7.39 2.41
C GLN A 63 14.14 -8.78 2.13
N THR A 64 13.54 -9.85 2.65
CA THR A 64 13.99 -11.23 2.41
C THR A 64 13.66 -11.73 1.00
N GLY A 65 12.55 -11.29 0.42
CA GLY A 65 12.14 -11.59 -0.95
C GLY A 65 12.93 -10.84 -2.04
N GLY A 66 13.92 -10.03 -1.67
CA GLY A 66 14.77 -9.30 -2.62
C GLY A 66 14.10 -8.10 -3.30
N TYR A 67 13.01 -7.57 -2.73
CA TYR A 67 12.37 -6.36 -3.27
C TYR A 67 13.30 -5.16 -3.13
N LYS A 68 13.30 -4.29 -4.15
CA LYS A 68 14.11 -3.07 -4.14
C LYS A 68 13.65 -2.13 -3.02
N ALA A 69 14.60 -1.62 -2.24
CA ALA A 69 14.35 -0.64 -1.18
C ALA A 69 13.55 0.59 -1.64
N THR A 70 13.67 0.96 -2.92
CA THR A 70 12.92 2.08 -3.53
C THR A 70 11.42 1.82 -3.69
N SER A 71 10.99 0.56 -3.82
CA SER A 71 9.56 0.19 -3.80
C SER A 71 9.04 0.21 -2.37
N THR A 72 9.84 -0.23 -1.40
CA THR A 72 9.49 -0.19 0.02
C THR A 72 9.37 1.24 0.55
N ALA A 73 10.33 2.11 0.22
CA ALA A 73 10.29 3.52 0.62
C ALA A 73 9.05 4.24 0.06
N ARG A 74 8.64 3.90 -1.17
CA ARG A 74 7.45 4.49 -1.79
C ARG A 74 6.17 4.07 -1.08
N LEU A 75 6.06 2.78 -0.72
CA LEU A 75 4.94 2.29 0.08
C LEU A 75 4.84 3.01 1.44
N LEU A 76 5.98 3.26 2.09
CA LEU A 76 6.05 4.00 3.37
C LEU A 76 5.76 5.50 3.25
N SER A 77 5.78 6.06 2.04
CA SER A 77 5.58 7.49 1.81
C SER A 77 4.14 7.86 1.45
N ALA A 78 3.30 6.86 1.17
CA ALA A 78 1.87 7.02 0.93
C ALA A 78 1.14 7.06 2.28
#